data_AF-A0A556VXQ8-F1
#
_entry.id   AF-A0A556VXQ8-F1
#
_cell.length_a   1.000
_cell.length_b   1.000
_cell.length_c   1.000
_cell.angle_alpha   90.00
_cell.angle_beta   90.00
_cell.angle_gamma   90.00
#
_symmetry.space_group_name_H-M   'P 1'
#
loop_
_entity.id
_entity.type
_entity.pdbx_description
1 polymer ?
#
loop_
_entity_poly.entity_id
_entity_poly.type
_entity_poly.pdbx_seq_one_letter_code
_entity_poly.pdbx_strand_id
1 'polypeptide(L)'
;MQAKKRYMLALAAVCAMLLAYICTLQTTELQEQREEPHFHTLPQHAEQPYLHLEETEPEEYGPLVLLRREIQNNLYKSRRCRMDTCFDYGRCQGAFRVYVYPPGTSTITGISENYRKILAAIEDSRFYTSDPSEACLFVLSVDTLDRDRLSPQYVQDVRTQIQNLPLWNDGRNHLIFNLYSGTWPDYAEDLGFDVGQAMLAKASIDVQNLQAPF
;
A
#
# COMPACT_ATOMS: atom_id res chain seq x y z
N MET A 1 69.28 -4.41 20.74
CA MET A 1 67.90 -4.11 21.23
C MET A 1 67.23 -2.90 20.57
N GLN A 2 67.73 -2.35 19.45
CA GLN A 2 67.13 -1.16 18.79
C GLN A 2 66.15 -1.48 17.65
N ALA A 3 66.28 -2.63 16.97
CA ALA A 3 65.38 -2.99 15.86
C ALA A 3 63.95 -3.29 16.32
N LYS A 4 63.76 -4.04 17.41
CA LYS A 4 62.43 -4.40 17.94
C LYS A 4 61.60 -3.16 18.33
N LYS A 5 62.24 -2.11 18.83
CA LYS A 5 61.56 -0.83 19.17
C LYS A 5 61.06 -0.10 17.92
N ARG A 6 61.81 -0.15 16.81
CA ARG A 6 61.40 0.47 15.53
C ARG A 6 60.20 -0.24 14.90
N TYR A 7 60.17 -1.59 14.96
CA TYR A 7 59.01 -2.35 14.48
C TYR A 7 57.75 -2.15 15.33
N MET A 8 57.88 -2.05 16.65
CA MET A 8 56.74 -1.75 17.53
C MET A 8 56.15 -0.36 17.25
N LEU A 9 56.99 0.64 16.99
CA LEU A 9 56.53 1.99 16.62
C LEU A 9 55.87 2.01 15.23
N ALA A 10 56.41 1.27 14.26
CA ALA A 10 55.81 1.15 12.93
C ALA A 10 54.43 0.46 12.99
N LEU A 11 54.31 -0.62 13.78
CA LEU A 11 53.04 -1.33 13.97
C LEU A 11 51.99 -0.43 14.63
N ALA A 12 52.38 0.30 15.68
CA ALA A 12 51.49 1.23 16.37
C ALA A 12 51.00 2.36 15.43
N ALA A 13 51.86 2.88 14.56
CA ALA A 13 51.49 3.89 13.57
C ALA A 13 50.48 3.35 12.54
N VAL A 14 50.66 2.12 12.06
CA VAL A 14 49.72 1.47 11.13
C VAL A 14 48.36 1.23 11.80
N CYS A 15 48.35 0.76 13.05
CA CYS A 15 47.10 0.60 13.80
C CYS A 15 46.39 1.93 14.03
N ALA A 16 47.12 3.01 14.35
CA ALA A 16 46.53 4.33 14.53
C ALA A 16 45.91 4.87 13.22
N MET A 17 46.56 4.67 12.08
CA MET A 17 46.03 5.06 10.76
C MET A 17 44.76 4.27 10.40
N LEU A 18 44.74 2.96 10.67
CA LEU A 18 43.55 2.12 10.45
C LEU A 18 42.37 2.53 11.34
N LEU A 19 42.63 2.83 12.62
CA LEU A 19 41.60 3.31 13.54
C LEU A 19 41.06 4.68 13.13
N ALA A 20 41.93 5.60 12.70
CA ALA A 20 41.50 6.90 12.19
C ALA A 20 40.63 6.75 10.93
N TYR A 21 41.00 5.85 10.01
CA TYR A 21 40.21 5.56 8.81
C TYR A 21 38.82 4.99 9.15
N ILE A 22 38.75 4.02 10.06
CA ILE A 22 37.47 3.44 10.51
C ILE A 22 36.60 4.50 11.21
N CYS A 23 37.20 5.36 12.05
CA CYS A 23 36.47 6.47 12.67
C CYS A 23 35.92 7.45 11.63
N THR A 24 36.68 7.78 10.58
CA THR A 24 36.18 8.68 9.51
C THR A 24 35.00 8.09 8.76
N LEU A 25 34.99 6.77 8.52
CA LEU A 25 33.86 6.07 7.89
C LEU A 25 32.60 6.04 8.79
N GLN A 26 32.76 5.89 10.10
CA GLN A 26 31.62 5.94 11.02
C GLN A 26 31.05 7.37 11.16
N THR A 27 31.88 8.40 11.04
CA THR A 27 31.40 9.79 11.10
C THR A 27 30.64 10.22 9.84
N THR A 28 30.93 9.64 8.66
CA THR A 28 30.18 9.94 7.44
C THR A 28 28.75 9.37 7.49
N GLU A 29 28.58 8.17 8.05
CA GLU A 29 27.26 7.54 8.25
C GLU A 29 26.37 8.33 9.23
N LEU A 30 26.96 8.96 10.25
CA LEU A 30 26.21 9.79 11.22
C LEU A 30 25.86 11.19 10.70
N GLN A 31 26.52 11.68 9.65
CA GLN A 31 26.25 13.00 9.10
C GLN A 31 25.13 12.98 8.05
N GLU A 32 24.91 11.85 7.37
CA GLU A 32 23.79 11.65 6.43
C GLU A 32 22.42 11.64 7.15
N GLN A 33 22.39 11.40 8.46
CA GLN A 33 21.17 11.48 9.29
C GLN A 33 20.87 12.87 9.86
N ARG A 34 21.73 13.90 9.65
CA ARG A 34 21.58 15.23 10.30
C ARG A 34 21.26 16.39 9.35
N GLU A 35 21.22 16.19 8.04
CA GLU A 35 20.69 17.22 7.13
C GLU A 35 19.16 17.15 7.05
N GLU A 36 18.49 17.88 7.95
CA GLU A 36 17.11 18.32 7.73
C GLU A 36 17.08 19.27 6.52
N PRO A 37 16.28 19.00 5.47
CA PRO A 37 16.02 19.99 4.45
C PRO A 37 15.03 21.01 5.03
N HIS A 38 15.54 22.20 5.36
CA HIS A 38 14.73 23.39 5.63
C HIS A 38 13.85 23.67 4.40
N PHE A 39 12.59 23.24 4.44
CA PHE A 39 11.62 23.54 3.40
C PHE A 39 11.15 24.98 3.57
N HIS A 40 11.47 25.83 2.60
CA HIS A 40 10.98 27.19 2.53
C HIS A 40 9.44 27.20 2.49
N THR A 41 8.85 27.81 3.51
CA THR A 41 7.41 28.07 3.60
C THR A 41 7.00 29.02 2.47
N LEU A 42 6.17 28.55 1.54
CA LEU A 42 5.42 29.38 0.60
C LEU A 42 3.91 29.19 0.84
N PRO A 43 3.09 30.22 0.58
CA PRO A 43 1.98 30.58 1.45
C PRO A 43 0.72 29.72 1.29
N GLN A 44 0.06 29.51 2.43
CA GLN A 44 -1.37 29.22 2.53
C GLN A 44 -2.17 30.37 1.89
N HIS A 45 -2.56 30.18 0.63
CA HIS A 45 -3.81 30.64 0.00
C HIS A 45 -3.59 30.73 -1.51
N ALA A 46 -3.97 29.66 -2.21
CA ALA A 46 -4.37 29.77 -3.60
C ALA A 46 -5.79 29.24 -3.65
N GLU A 47 -6.74 30.16 -3.63
CA GLU A 47 -8.15 29.93 -3.86
C GLU A 47 -8.33 29.11 -5.14
N GLN A 48 -9.18 28.09 -5.05
CA GLN A 48 -9.60 27.26 -6.17
C GLN A 48 -10.17 28.13 -7.29
N PRO A 49 -9.65 28.06 -8.53
CA PRO A 49 -10.43 28.48 -9.67
C PRO A 49 -11.55 27.46 -9.87
N TYR A 50 -12.75 27.80 -9.42
CA TYR A 50 -13.99 27.17 -9.86
C TYR A 50 -14.00 27.15 -11.39
N LEU A 51 -13.84 25.97 -11.98
CA LEU A 51 -14.36 25.72 -13.32
C LEU A 51 -15.89 25.76 -13.20
N HIS A 52 -16.45 26.95 -13.34
CA HIS A 52 -17.82 27.15 -13.76
C HIS A 52 -17.94 26.52 -15.16
N LEU A 53 -18.27 25.24 -15.20
CA LEU A 53 -18.88 24.65 -16.38
C LEU A 53 -20.33 25.08 -16.33
N GLU A 54 -20.63 26.08 -17.15
CA GLU A 54 -21.97 26.51 -17.52
C GLU A 54 -22.86 25.28 -17.71
N GLU A 55 -23.90 25.15 -16.86
CA GLU A 55 -24.94 24.14 -17.00
C GLU A 55 -25.63 24.36 -18.35
N THR A 56 -25.16 23.64 -19.36
CA THR A 56 -25.99 23.30 -20.51
C THR A 56 -26.27 21.82 -20.35
N GLU A 57 -27.43 21.48 -19.78
CA GLU A 57 -27.88 20.09 -19.71
C GLU A 57 -28.16 19.58 -21.13
N PRO A 58 -27.52 18.48 -21.57
CA PRO A 58 -28.20 17.52 -22.40
C PRO A 58 -28.80 16.46 -21.47
N GLU A 59 -30.11 16.23 -21.56
CA GLU A 59 -30.75 15.03 -21.01
C GLU A 59 -30.11 13.79 -21.66
N GLU A 60 -29.01 13.29 -21.10
CA GLU A 60 -28.35 12.07 -21.54
C GLU A 60 -28.57 10.99 -20.49
N TYR A 61 -29.76 10.37 -20.56
CA TYR A 61 -30.13 9.23 -19.73
C TYR A 61 -29.39 7.97 -20.21
N GLY A 62 -28.09 7.90 -19.93
CA GLY A 62 -27.19 6.84 -20.38
C GLY A 62 -26.64 5.97 -19.23
N PRO A 63 -26.32 4.68 -19.48
CA PRO A 63 -25.64 3.80 -18.52
C PRO A 63 -24.32 4.37 -17.98
N LEU A 64 -23.62 5.18 -18.79
CA LEU A 64 -22.38 5.85 -18.42
C LEU A 64 -22.56 6.92 -17.33
N VAL A 65 -23.69 7.63 -17.30
CA VAL A 65 -23.98 8.66 -16.28
C VAL A 65 -24.27 7.99 -14.93
N LEU A 66 -25.01 6.88 -14.93
CA LEU A 66 -25.26 6.09 -13.72
C LEU A 66 -23.97 5.48 -13.17
N LEU A 67 -23.13 4.89 -14.03
CA LEU A 67 -21.82 4.36 -13.64
C LEU A 67 -20.93 5.47 -13.06
N ARG A 68 -20.91 6.65 -13.68
CA ARG A 68 -20.15 7.80 -13.17
C ARG A 68 -20.64 8.26 -11.80
N ARG A 69 -21.96 8.32 -11.60
CA ARG A 69 -22.58 8.71 -10.32
C ARG A 69 -22.32 7.68 -9.23
N GLU A 70 -22.34 6.40 -9.57
CA GLU A 70 -22.00 5.30 -8.66
C GLU A 70 -20.53 5.36 -8.23
N ILE A 71 -19.60 5.54 -9.17
CA ILE A 71 -18.17 5.75 -8.88
C ILE A 71 -18.00 6.98 -7.97
N GLN A 72 -18.61 8.12 -8.29
CA GLN A 72 -18.51 9.33 -7.47
C GLN A 72 -19.08 9.13 -6.06
N ASN A 73 -20.20 8.42 -5.93
CA ASN A 73 -20.78 8.11 -4.63
C ASN A 73 -19.91 7.15 -3.81
N ASN A 74 -19.28 6.16 -4.44
CA ASN A 74 -18.37 5.23 -3.77
C ASN A 74 -17.07 5.91 -3.35
N LEU A 75 -16.51 6.78 -4.19
CA LEU A 75 -15.39 7.66 -3.83
C LEU A 75 -15.74 8.61 -2.68
N TYR A 76 -16.96 9.11 -2.64
CA TYR A 76 -17.42 9.97 -1.54
C TYR A 76 -17.64 9.19 -0.24
N LYS A 77 -18.17 7.96 -0.33
CA LYS A 77 -18.30 7.04 0.81
C LYS A 77 -16.94 6.61 1.36
N SER A 78 -15.97 6.31 0.48
CA SER A 78 -14.61 5.93 0.89
C SER A 78 -13.85 7.09 1.55
N ARG A 79 -14.06 8.33 1.09
CA ARG A 79 -13.47 9.54 1.71
C ARG A 79 -14.00 9.87 3.11
N ARG A 80 -15.13 9.28 3.53
CA ARG A 80 -15.69 9.44 4.90
C ARG A 80 -15.62 8.15 5.71
N CYS A 81 -14.84 7.20 5.23
CA CYS A 81 -14.75 5.86 5.75
C CYS A 81 -13.97 5.85 7.08
N ARG A 82 -14.69 5.67 8.17
CA ARG A 82 -14.14 5.23 9.45
C ARG A 82 -14.34 3.74 9.63
N MET A 83 -13.55 3.11 10.50
CA MET A 83 -13.63 1.68 10.74
C MET A 83 -15.06 1.22 11.09
N ASP A 84 -15.77 1.94 11.95
CA ASP A 84 -17.19 1.69 12.31
C ASP A 84 -18.18 1.83 11.15
N THR A 85 -17.88 2.67 10.17
CA THR A 85 -18.79 2.93 9.04
C THR A 85 -18.57 2.02 7.83
N CYS A 86 -17.35 1.52 7.62
CA CYS A 86 -16.96 0.74 6.45
C CYS A 86 -16.70 -0.73 6.72
N PHE A 87 -16.52 -1.09 7.98
CA PHE A 87 -16.34 -2.47 8.40
C PHE A 87 -17.59 -2.95 9.14
N ASP A 88 -18.11 -4.10 8.74
CA ASP A 88 -19.20 -4.77 9.44
C ASP A 88 -18.64 -5.68 10.55
N TYR A 89 -18.65 -5.16 11.78
CA TYR A 89 -18.26 -5.90 12.97
C TYR A 89 -19.23 -7.05 13.32
N GLY A 90 -20.46 -7.03 12.79
CA GLY A 90 -21.45 -8.09 13.00
C GLY A 90 -20.96 -9.44 12.52
N ARG A 91 -20.22 -9.46 11.41
CA ARG A 91 -19.57 -10.67 10.86
C ARG A 91 -18.46 -11.23 11.74
N CYS A 92 -17.98 -10.44 12.70
CA CYS A 92 -16.79 -10.74 13.51
C CYS A 92 -17.12 -10.96 14.99
N GLN A 93 -18.40 -11.13 15.34
CA GLN A 93 -18.84 -11.38 16.71
C GLN A 93 -18.44 -12.77 17.23
N GLY A 94 -18.20 -13.73 16.33
CA GLY A 94 -17.75 -15.08 16.64
C GLY A 94 -16.23 -15.24 16.57
N ALA A 95 -15.78 -16.41 16.09
CA ALA A 95 -14.37 -16.62 15.79
C ALA A 95 -13.94 -15.72 14.61
N PHE A 96 -12.78 -15.08 14.71
CA PHE A 96 -12.22 -14.32 13.60
C PHE A 96 -11.76 -15.27 12.50
N ARG A 97 -12.55 -15.39 11.43
CA ARG A 97 -12.24 -16.22 10.27
C ARG A 97 -11.95 -15.38 9.04
N VAL A 98 -11.03 -15.87 8.22
CA VAL A 98 -10.60 -15.26 6.96
C VAL A 98 -10.90 -16.21 5.82
N TYR A 99 -11.67 -15.73 4.84
CA TYR A 99 -11.92 -16.44 3.59
C TYR A 99 -11.01 -15.88 2.50
N VAL A 100 -10.33 -16.77 1.79
CA VAL A 100 -9.53 -16.44 0.61
C VAL A 100 -10.34 -16.82 -0.62
N TYR A 101 -10.51 -15.90 -1.56
CA TYR A 101 -11.19 -16.21 -2.81
C TYR A 101 -10.41 -17.31 -3.56
N PRO A 102 -11.09 -18.29 -4.18
CA PRO A 102 -10.40 -19.24 -5.03
C PRO A 102 -9.76 -18.51 -6.22
N PRO A 103 -8.62 -18.97 -6.72
CA PRO A 103 -8.01 -18.39 -7.90
C PRO A 103 -8.90 -18.64 -9.13
N GLY A 104 -9.25 -17.58 -9.86
CA GLY A 104 -9.98 -17.70 -11.13
C GLY A 104 -9.12 -18.35 -12.21
N THR A 105 -9.75 -18.92 -13.25
CA THR A 105 -9.05 -19.58 -14.37
C THR A 105 -8.07 -18.65 -15.09
N SER A 106 -8.35 -17.34 -15.15
CA SER A 106 -7.47 -16.31 -15.70
C SER A 106 -6.42 -15.78 -14.73
N THR A 107 -6.56 -16.06 -13.43
CA THR A 107 -5.74 -15.45 -12.36
C THR A 107 -4.59 -16.37 -11.93
N ILE A 108 -4.71 -17.69 -12.11
CA ILE A 108 -3.68 -18.68 -11.72
C ILE A 108 -2.29 -18.35 -12.32
N THR A 109 -2.23 -17.85 -13.56
CA THR A 109 -0.98 -17.51 -14.25
C THR A 109 -0.43 -16.11 -13.94
N GLY A 110 -1.25 -15.23 -13.36
CA GLY A 110 -0.91 -13.82 -13.14
C GLY A 110 -0.46 -13.47 -11.72
N ILE A 111 -0.52 -14.40 -10.77
CA ILE A 111 -0.15 -14.14 -9.37
C ILE A 111 1.38 -14.19 -9.20
N SER A 112 1.98 -13.24 -8.48
CA SER A 112 3.40 -13.25 -8.13
C SER A 112 3.73 -14.30 -7.05
N GLU A 113 5.00 -14.67 -6.93
CA GLU A 113 5.43 -15.61 -5.87
C GLU A 113 5.20 -15.03 -4.47
N ASN A 114 5.39 -13.73 -4.30
CA ASN A 114 5.20 -13.06 -3.01
C ASN A 114 3.73 -13.08 -2.58
N TYR A 115 2.80 -12.84 -3.50
CA TYR A 115 1.38 -12.91 -3.17
C TYR A 115 0.93 -14.33 -2.88
N ARG A 116 1.43 -15.33 -3.64
CA ARG A 116 1.20 -16.75 -3.31
C ARG A 116 1.63 -17.09 -1.88
N LYS A 117 2.79 -16.61 -1.43
CA LYS A 117 3.27 -16.83 -0.06
C LYS A 117 2.34 -16.19 0.98
N ILE A 118 1.81 -14.99 0.70
CA ILE A 118 0.84 -14.34 1.59
C ILE A 118 -0.45 -15.16 1.67
N LEU A 119 -1.01 -15.58 0.54
CA LEU A 119 -2.24 -16.38 0.53
C LEU A 119 -2.03 -17.72 1.26
N ALA A 120 -0.94 -18.42 0.97
CA ALA A 120 -0.59 -19.67 1.63
C ALA A 120 -0.44 -19.51 3.16
N ALA A 121 0.22 -18.44 3.62
CA ALA A 121 0.35 -18.16 5.05
C ALA A 121 -1.00 -17.92 5.74
N ILE A 122 -1.97 -17.33 5.02
CA ILE A 122 -3.33 -17.15 5.53
C ILE A 122 -4.06 -18.50 5.57
N GLU A 123 -4.01 -19.28 4.49
CA GLU A 123 -4.66 -20.59 4.36
C GLU A 123 -4.13 -21.61 5.37
N ASP A 124 -2.83 -21.59 5.66
CA ASP A 124 -2.18 -22.45 6.66
C ASP A 124 -2.47 -22.02 8.11
N SER A 125 -3.05 -20.83 8.31
CA SER A 125 -3.34 -20.30 9.63
C SER A 125 -4.63 -20.87 10.22
N ARG A 126 -4.74 -20.84 11.55
CA ARG A 126 -5.98 -21.20 12.27
C ARG A 126 -7.18 -20.30 11.95
N PHE A 127 -6.94 -19.15 11.32
CA PHE A 127 -7.99 -18.18 11.00
C PHE A 127 -8.66 -18.49 9.67
N TYR A 128 -8.04 -19.32 8.82
CA TYR A 128 -8.63 -19.67 7.53
C TYR A 128 -9.99 -20.39 7.69
N THR A 129 -10.89 -20.13 6.74
CA THR A 129 -12.11 -20.89 6.51
C THR A 129 -12.37 -21.04 5.01
N SER A 130 -12.86 -22.20 4.60
CA SER A 130 -13.36 -22.44 3.25
C SER A 130 -14.83 -22.04 3.08
N ASP A 131 -15.54 -21.76 4.18
CA ASP A 131 -16.93 -21.33 4.17
C ASP A 131 -17.02 -19.79 4.27
N PRO A 132 -17.44 -19.08 3.21
CA PRO A 132 -17.57 -17.62 3.23
C PRO A 132 -18.66 -17.10 4.18
N SER A 133 -19.58 -17.95 4.66
CA SER A 133 -20.62 -17.56 5.62
C SER A 133 -20.05 -17.37 7.04
N GLU A 134 -19.00 -18.12 7.40
CA GLU A 134 -18.30 -17.99 8.68
C GLU A 134 -17.26 -16.86 8.69
N ALA A 135 -16.94 -16.30 7.52
CA ALA A 135 -15.86 -15.35 7.36
C ALA A 135 -16.20 -13.96 7.93
N CYS A 136 -15.28 -13.43 8.72
CA CYS A 136 -15.24 -12.04 9.16
C CYS A 136 -14.54 -11.16 8.12
N LEU A 137 -13.47 -11.68 7.51
CA LEU A 137 -12.61 -10.98 6.55
C LEU A 137 -12.51 -11.73 5.23
N PHE A 138 -12.46 -11.00 4.12
CA PHE A 138 -12.27 -11.51 2.77
C PHE A 138 -10.94 -11.06 2.19
N VAL A 139 -10.18 -11.99 1.62
CA VAL A 139 -8.89 -11.71 0.96
C VAL A 139 -8.99 -12.15 -0.50
N LEU A 140 -8.69 -11.23 -1.40
CA LEU A 140 -8.77 -11.43 -2.85
C LEU A 140 -7.78 -12.51 -3.32
N SER A 141 -8.07 -13.16 -4.44
CA SER A 141 -7.08 -13.95 -5.19
C SER A 141 -6.34 -13.14 -6.26
N VAL A 142 -6.69 -11.86 -6.41
CA VAL A 142 -6.09 -10.94 -7.40
C VAL A 142 -4.86 -10.28 -6.78
N ASP A 143 -3.71 -10.49 -7.41
CA ASP A 143 -2.47 -9.87 -6.96
C ASP A 143 -2.49 -8.36 -7.18
N THR A 144 -2.38 -7.63 -6.08
CA THR A 144 -2.41 -6.16 -6.02
C THR A 144 -1.16 -5.60 -5.33
N LEU A 145 -0.16 -6.45 -5.04
CA LEU A 145 1.02 -6.06 -4.28
C LEU A 145 1.84 -4.98 -4.98
N ASP A 146 1.89 -5.03 -6.31
CA ASP A 146 2.65 -4.12 -7.14
C ASP A 146 1.72 -3.37 -8.11
N ARG A 147 1.59 -2.07 -7.86
CA ARG A 147 0.80 -1.16 -8.69
C ARG A 147 1.68 -0.22 -9.52
N ASP A 148 2.98 -0.47 -9.59
CA ASP A 148 3.85 0.20 -10.54
C ASP A 148 3.57 -0.33 -11.96
N ARG A 149 3.13 0.55 -12.85
CA ARG A 149 2.82 0.20 -14.25
C ARG A 149 4.04 -0.29 -15.05
N LEU A 150 5.24 0.03 -14.60
CA LEU A 150 6.49 -0.43 -15.22
C LEU A 150 6.94 -1.79 -14.70
N SER A 151 6.34 -2.28 -13.61
CA SER A 151 6.69 -3.56 -13.03
C SER A 151 6.22 -4.73 -13.91
N PRO A 152 7.05 -5.77 -14.09
CA PRO A 152 6.59 -7.01 -14.72
C PRO A 152 5.55 -7.76 -13.87
N GLN A 153 5.38 -7.38 -12.60
CA GLN A 153 4.33 -7.92 -11.71
C GLN A 153 3.03 -7.10 -11.75
N TYR A 154 2.95 -6.05 -12.57
CA TYR A 154 1.75 -5.24 -12.69
C TYR A 154 0.58 -6.04 -13.28
N VAL A 155 -0.45 -6.26 -12.47
CA VAL A 155 -1.69 -6.90 -12.93
C VAL A 155 -2.60 -5.87 -13.60
N GLN A 156 -3.02 -6.16 -14.83
CA GLN A 156 -3.99 -5.34 -15.58
C GLN A 156 -5.43 -5.70 -15.23
N ASP A 157 -6.37 -4.79 -15.51
CA ASP A 157 -7.82 -5.01 -15.37
C ASP A 157 -8.27 -5.49 -13.98
N VAL A 158 -7.50 -5.15 -12.93
CA VAL A 158 -7.80 -5.50 -11.53
C VAL A 158 -9.21 -5.09 -11.14
N ARG A 159 -9.67 -3.91 -11.57
CA ARG A 159 -11.03 -3.43 -11.34
C ARG A 159 -12.08 -4.43 -11.82
N THR A 160 -11.99 -4.86 -13.08
CA THR A 160 -12.94 -5.79 -13.68
C THR A 160 -12.89 -7.15 -13.00
N GLN A 161 -11.69 -7.63 -12.65
CA GLN A 161 -11.52 -8.88 -11.91
C GLN A 161 -12.22 -8.83 -10.54
N ILE A 162 -12.02 -7.75 -9.78
CA ILE A 162 -12.61 -7.57 -8.45
C ILE A 162 -14.12 -7.39 -8.52
N GLN A 163 -14.62 -6.56 -9.44
CA GLN A 163 -16.07 -6.30 -9.57
C GLN A 163 -16.86 -7.55 -9.98
N ASN A 164 -16.22 -8.52 -10.62
CA ASN A 164 -16.84 -9.79 -11.00
C ASN A 164 -16.83 -10.83 -9.86
N LEU A 165 -16.20 -10.54 -8.71
CA LEU A 165 -16.21 -11.47 -7.58
C LEU A 165 -17.60 -11.52 -6.93
N PRO A 166 -18.15 -12.72 -6.68
CA PRO A 166 -19.55 -12.88 -6.27
C PRO A 166 -19.87 -12.32 -4.87
N LEU A 167 -18.85 -12.18 -4.01
CA LEU A 167 -18.99 -11.69 -2.64
C LEU A 167 -18.45 -10.26 -2.48
N TRP A 168 -18.09 -9.59 -3.59
CA TRP A 168 -17.58 -8.22 -3.57
C TRP A 168 -18.69 -7.24 -3.19
N ASN A 169 -18.70 -6.83 -1.93
CA ASN A 169 -19.72 -5.95 -1.35
C ASN A 169 -19.19 -4.52 -1.24
N ASP A 170 -18.87 -3.89 -2.37
CA ASP A 170 -18.21 -2.57 -2.44
C ASP A 170 -16.96 -2.49 -1.54
N GLY A 171 -16.24 -3.60 -1.37
CA GLY A 171 -15.05 -3.69 -0.52
C GLY A 171 -15.31 -3.86 0.98
N ARG A 172 -16.55 -3.82 1.48
CA ARG A 172 -16.84 -4.01 2.90
C ARG A 172 -16.29 -5.35 3.41
N ASN A 173 -15.53 -5.32 4.51
CA ASN A 173 -14.82 -6.48 5.11
C ASN A 173 -13.76 -7.13 4.21
N HIS A 174 -13.37 -6.50 3.10
CA HIS A 174 -12.28 -6.99 2.24
C HIS A 174 -10.94 -6.36 2.65
N LEU A 175 -9.87 -7.15 2.52
CA LEU A 175 -8.49 -6.71 2.71
C LEU A 175 -7.74 -6.77 1.38
N ILE A 176 -7.15 -5.65 1.00
CA ILE A 176 -6.30 -5.48 -0.19
C ILE A 176 -4.87 -5.22 0.28
N PHE A 177 -3.90 -5.82 -0.40
CA PHE A 177 -2.48 -5.64 -0.08
C PHE A 177 -1.82 -4.81 -1.17
N ASN A 178 -1.05 -3.81 -0.77
CA ASN A 178 -0.21 -3.03 -1.66
C ASN A 178 1.15 -2.79 -0.99
N LEU A 179 2.19 -3.48 -1.46
CA LEU A 179 3.53 -3.34 -0.90
C LEU A 179 4.38 -2.35 -1.71
N TYR A 180 4.12 -2.23 -3.01
CA TYR A 180 4.89 -1.40 -3.94
C TYR A 180 3.97 -0.36 -4.59
N SER A 181 3.95 0.84 -4.02
CA SER A 181 3.18 2.00 -4.48
C SER A 181 3.88 2.76 -5.62
N GLY A 182 4.63 2.10 -6.50
CA GLY A 182 5.38 2.74 -7.60
C GLY A 182 6.88 2.94 -7.36
N THR A 183 7.58 3.37 -8.41
CA THR A 183 9.01 3.68 -8.43
C THR A 183 9.22 5.17 -8.66
N TRP A 184 10.28 5.74 -8.08
CA TRP A 184 10.67 7.14 -8.28
C TRP A 184 10.73 7.53 -9.78
N PRO A 185 10.29 8.74 -10.16
CA PRO A 185 9.70 9.80 -9.33
C PRO A 185 8.20 9.62 -9.05
N ASP A 186 7.58 8.59 -9.64
CA ASP A 186 6.14 8.43 -9.78
C ASP A 186 5.58 7.42 -8.76
N TYR A 187 5.80 7.67 -7.47
CA TYR A 187 5.10 6.93 -6.42
C TYR A 187 3.58 7.20 -6.55
N ALA A 188 2.83 6.18 -6.95
CA ALA A 188 1.38 6.22 -7.06
C ALA A 188 0.74 5.81 -5.74
N GLU A 189 0.21 6.79 -5.00
CA GLU A 189 -0.62 6.50 -3.82
C GLU A 189 -1.95 5.82 -4.19
N ASP A 190 -2.41 6.03 -5.43
CA ASP A 190 -3.59 5.41 -6.03
C ASP A 190 -3.26 4.04 -6.65
N LEU A 191 -4.06 3.02 -6.33
CA LEU A 191 -3.92 1.67 -6.90
C LEU A 191 -4.37 1.58 -8.37
N GLY A 192 -4.98 2.65 -8.89
CA GLY A 192 -5.53 2.74 -10.24
C GLY A 192 -6.91 2.09 -10.37
N PHE A 193 -7.59 1.84 -9.25
CA PHE A 193 -8.98 1.39 -9.19
C PHE A 193 -9.62 1.79 -7.85
N ASP A 194 -10.95 1.87 -7.83
CA ASP A 194 -11.70 2.17 -6.61
C ASP A 194 -11.75 0.95 -5.69
N VAL A 195 -11.16 1.09 -4.50
CA VAL A 195 -11.16 0.06 -3.44
C VAL A 195 -12.47 0.01 -2.64
N GLY A 196 -13.35 1.01 -2.83
CA GLY A 196 -14.59 1.14 -2.10
C GLY A 196 -14.35 1.27 -0.59
N GLN A 197 -14.90 0.32 0.17
CA GLN A 197 -14.85 0.22 1.63
C GLN A 197 -13.80 -0.79 2.12
N ALA A 198 -12.96 -1.31 1.22
CA ALA A 198 -11.92 -2.26 1.58
C ALA A 198 -10.85 -1.64 2.46
N MET A 199 -10.33 -2.45 3.38
CA MET A 199 -9.12 -2.12 4.13
C MET A 199 -7.92 -2.32 3.22
N LEU A 200 -7.01 -1.35 3.26
CA LEU A 200 -5.78 -1.37 2.47
C LEU A 200 -4.58 -1.55 3.39
N ALA A 201 -3.93 -2.70 3.31
CA ALA A 201 -2.66 -2.96 3.96
C ALA A 201 -1.52 -2.43 3.07
N LYS A 202 -0.88 -1.34 3.50
CA LYS A 202 0.26 -0.74 2.80
C LYS A 202 1.57 -0.98 3.56
N ALA A 203 2.67 -1.17 2.82
CA ALA A 203 4.02 -1.20 3.42
C ALA A 203 4.52 0.20 3.82
N SER A 204 4.16 1.21 3.03
CA SER A 204 4.40 2.63 3.31
C SER A 204 3.10 3.41 3.18
N ILE A 205 2.89 4.33 4.10
CA ILE A 205 1.69 5.17 4.14
C ILE A 205 2.10 6.59 4.49
N ASP A 206 1.61 7.57 3.73
CA ASP A 206 1.71 8.97 4.11
C ASP A 206 0.97 9.17 5.45
N VAL A 207 1.50 10.03 6.32
CA VAL A 207 0.91 10.39 7.62
C VAL A 207 -0.53 10.89 7.46
N GLN A 208 -0.86 11.50 6.32
CA GLN A 208 -2.21 11.96 6.00
C GLN A 208 -3.22 10.83 5.80
N ASN A 209 -2.75 9.62 5.47
CA ASN A 209 -3.56 8.43 5.22
C ASN A 209 -3.60 7.49 6.44
N LEU A 210 -2.90 7.82 7.54
CA LEU A 210 -3.01 7.11 8.79
C LEU A 210 -4.37 7.40 9.44
N GLN A 211 -5.07 6.34 9.86
CA GLN A 211 -6.26 6.52 10.68
C GLN A 211 -5.85 7.11 12.03
N ALA A 212 -6.49 8.22 12.41
CA ALA A 212 -6.30 8.80 13.73
C ALA A 212 -6.75 7.80 14.82
N PRO A 213 -5.99 7.65 15.91
CA PRO A 213 -6.46 6.88 17.06
C PRO A 213 -7.65 7.61 17.69
N PHE A 214 -8.78 6.90 17.75
CA PHE A 214 -10.04 7.15 18.48
C PHE A 214 -10.31 8.55 19.03
#